data_AF-A0A927N620-F1
#
_entry.id   AF-A0A927N620-F1
#
_cell.length_a   1.000
_cell.length_b   1.000
_cell.length_c   1.000
_cell.angle_alpha   90.00
_cell.angle_beta   90.00
_cell.angle_gamma   90.00
#
_symmetry.space_group_name_H-M   'P 1'
#
loop_
_entity.id
_entity.type
_entity.pdbx_description
1 polymer ?
#
loop_
_entity_poly.entity_id
_entity_poly.type
_entity_poly.pdbx_seq_one_letter_code
_entity_poly.pdbx_strand_id
1 'polypeptide(L)'
;MHLAGRAAVANDTLVDRLTADRSRARHNRHNLDVFSSIAALFAQNLHLLLDLARVDDELRRAESLAREGSVRSAVACVDLALDLAHSIRRDRNDTLRRVLDVWAVSRHLKTPKANGRELLHAFDDVKDHLPDRTTDMSYLILRQLLLPLDEWFERLRSVRNHYADAHGVPVRNDSLNWAAYGAHE
;
A
#
# COMPACT_ATOMS: atom_id res chain seq x y z
N MET A 1 6.48 -15.05 -6.88
CA MET A 1 5.86 -15.32 -5.56
C MET A 1 6.81 -15.91 -4.52
N HIS A 2 7.48 -17.04 -4.78
CA HIS A 2 8.35 -17.72 -3.79
C HIS A 2 9.41 -16.82 -3.12
N LEU A 3 10.03 -15.89 -3.86
CA LEU A 3 11.00 -14.93 -3.28
C LEU A 3 10.36 -13.95 -2.29
N ALA A 4 9.19 -13.39 -2.61
CA ALA A 4 8.48 -12.47 -1.73
C ALA A 4 8.01 -13.18 -0.45
N GLY A 5 7.50 -14.42 -0.57
CA GLY A 5 7.11 -15.22 0.60
C GLY A 5 8.27 -15.52 1.54
N ARG A 6 9.44 -15.91 1.02
CA ARG A 6 10.64 -16.11 1.87
C ARG A 6 11.10 -14.82 2.54
N ALA A 7 11.07 -13.71 1.80
CA ALA A 7 11.44 -12.41 2.35
C ALA A 7 10.46 -11.95 3.45
N ALA A 8 9.15 -12.26 3.32
CA ALA A 8 8.16 -11.96 4.34
C ALA A 8 8.47 -12.70 5.65
N VAL A 9 8.73 -14.02 5.57
CA VAL A 9 9.12 -14.82 6.75
C VAL A 9 10.40 -14.29 7.41
N ALA A 10 11.39 -13.90 6.60
CA ALA A 10 12.62 -13.30 7.13
C ALA A 10 12.35 -11.94 7.81
N ASN A 11 11.43 -11.14 7.27
CA ASN A 11 11.01 -9.88 7.87
C ASN A 11 10.24 -10.09 9.17
N ASP A 12 9.36 -11.09 9.26
CA ASP A 12 8.66 -11.44 10.50
C ASP A 12 9.64 -11.82 11.60
N THR A 13 10.64 -12.64 11.26
CA THR A 13 11.74 -12.99 12.17
C THR A 13 12.51 -11.74 12.65
N LEU A 14 12.72 -10.75 11.78
CA LEU A 14 13.34 -9.49 12.13
C LEU A 14 12.45 -8.67 13.08
N VAL A 15 11.15 -8.59 12.80
CA VAL A 15 10.18 -7.86 13.63
C VAL A 15 10.12 -8.46 15.05
N ASP A 16 10.10 -9.78 15.16
CA ASP A 16 10.12 -10.48 16.45
C ASP A 16 11.37 -10.15 17.26
N ARG A 17 12.55 -10.15 16.61
CA ARG A 17 13.83 -9.79 17.26
C ARG A 17 13.83 -8.33 17.71
N LEU A 18 13.40 -7.41 16.85
CA LEU A 18 13.32 -5.98 17.19
C LEU A 18 12.37 -5.74 18.37
N THR A 19 11.25 -6.46 18.42
CA THR A 19 10.28 -6.39 19.52
C THR A 19 10.89 -6.90 20.83
N ALA A 20 11.58 -8.04 20.79
CA ALA A 20 12.27 -8.59 21.94
C ALA A 20 13.37 -7.65 22.45
N ASP A 21 14.20 -7.10 21.56
CA ASP A 21 15.27 -6.18 21.91
C ASP A 21 14.73 -4.87 22.47
N ARG A 22 13.64 -4.34 21.90
CA ARG A 22 12.93 -3.15 22.40
C ARG A 22 12.44 -3.31 23.83
N SER A 23 11.99 -4.51 24.20
CA SER A 23 11.52 -4.80 25.57
C SER A 23 12.65 -4.81 26.60
N ARG A 24 13.88 -5.13 26.16
CA ARG A 24 15.07 -5.26 27.00
C ARG A 24 15.93 -3.98 27.02
N ALA A 25 15.79 -3.13 26.02
CA ALA A 25 16.61 -1.94 25.85
C ALA A 25 16.35 -0.88 26.93
N ARG A 26 17.42 -0.50 27.66
CA ARG A 26 17.40 0.61 28.63
C ARG A 26 17.70 1.98 27.99
N HIS A 27 18.44 1.98 26.87
CA HIS A 27 18.82 3.15 26.10
C HIS A 27 18.49 2.92 24.62
N ASN A 28 18.47 3.98 23.80
CA ASN A 28 18.27 3.89 22.34
C ASN A 28 16.96 3.21 21.89
N ARG A 29 15.92 3.20 22.73
CA ARG A 29 14.60 2.63 22.40
C ARG A 29 13.99 3.25 21.14
N HIS A 30 14.24 4.54 20.92
CA HIS A 30 13.79 5.25 19.72
C HIS A 30 14.49 4.74 18.45
N ASN A 31 15.77 4.36 18.51
CA ASN A 31 16.45 3.80 17.34
C ASN A 31 15.83 2.44 16.96
N LEU A 32 15.41 1.65 17.96
CA LEU A 32 14.68 0.40 17.73
C LEU A 32 13.28 0.67 17.14
N ASP A 33 12.57 1.72 17.59
CA ASP A 33 11.33 2.17 16.93
C ASP A 33 11.54 2.49 15.45
N VAL A 34 12.62 3.21 15.13
CA VAL A 34 12.96 3.56 13.75
C VAL A 34 13.26 2.30 12.93
N PHE A 35 14.02 1.34 13.46
CA PHE A 35 14.25 0.07 12.75
C PHE A 35 12.97 -0.75 12.57
N SER A 36 12.10 -0.79 13.59
CA SER A 36 10.79 -1.44 13.49
C SER A 36 9.90 -0.79 12.44
N SER A 37 9.92 0.53 12.31
CA SER A 37 9.13 1.23 11.28
C SER A 37 9.67 0.96 9.87
N ILE A 38 11.00 0.83 9.70
CA ILE A 38 11.61 0.42 8.42
C ILE A 38 11.21 -1.02 8.07
N ALA A 39 11.27 -1.94 9.04
CA ALA A 39 10.82 -3.32 8.84
C ALA A 39 9.32 -3.39 8.47
N ALA A 40 8.50 -2.49 9.01
CA ALA A 40 7.09 -2.39 8.64
C ALA A 40 6.88 -1.93 7.18
N LEU A 41 7.69 -0.98 6.68
CA LEU A 41 7.67 -0.59 5.26
C LEU A 41 8.03 -1.77 4.35
N PHE A 42 9.01 -2.59 4.73
CA PHE A 42 9.35 -3.79 3.98
C PHE A 42 8.25 -4.84 4.03
N ALA A 43 7.68 -5.10 5.20
CA ALA A 43 6.55 -6.01 5.37
C ALA A 43 5.40 -5.62 4.43
N GLN A 44 4.99 -4.36 4.47
CA GLN A 44 3.88 -3.87 3.66
C GLN A 44 4.17 -4.00 2.16
N ASN A 45 5.38 -3.68 1.71
CA ASN A 45 5.74 -3.84 0.30
C ASN A 45 5.77 -5.33 -0.13
N LEU A 46 6.15 -6.24 0.75
CA LEU A 46 6.11 -7.68 0.48
C LEU A 46 4.67 -8.19 0.42
N HIS A 47 3.80 -7.74 1.34
CA HIS A 47 2.38 -8.05 1.32
C HIS A 47 1.68 -7.52 0.08
N LEU A 48 1.99 -6.28 -0.36
CA LEU A 48 1.54 -5.75 -1.66
C LEU A 48 1.82 -6.75 -2.80
N LEU A 49 3.06 -7.26 -2.88
CA LEU A 49 3.42 -8.20 -3.94
C LEU A 49 2.62 -9.51 -3.82
N LEU A 50 2.48 -10.05 -2.62
CA LEU A 50 1.72 -11.28 -2.36
C LEU A 50 0.23 -11.10 -2.70
N ASP A 51 -0.38 -9.98 -2.30
CA ASP A 51 -1.77 -9.68 -2.59
C ASP A 51 -2.02 -9.42 -4.08
N LEU A 52 -1.06 -8.82 -4.80
CA LEU A 52 -1.14 -8.70 -6.26
C LEU A 52 -1.14 -10.07 -6.95
N ALA A 53 -0.44 -11.07 -6.42
CA ALA A 53 -0.56 -12.44 -6.95
C ALA A 53 -1.90 -13.09 -6.59
N ARG A 54 -2.42 -12.83 -5.39
CA ARG A 54 -3.77 -13.30 -5.01
C ARG A 54 -4.84 -12.68 -5.91
N VAL A 55 -4.68 -11.41 -6.30
CA VAL A 55 -5.52 -10.77 -7.32
C VAL A 55 -5.46 -11.56 -8.64
N ASP A 56 -4.27 -11.91 -9.14
CA ASP A 56 -4.13 -12.73 -10.35
C ASP A 56 -4.82 -14.10 -10.23
N ASP A 57 -4.64 -14.78 -9.08
CA ASP A 57 -5.26 -16.08 -8.81
C ASP A 57 -6.79 -16.00 -8.79
N GLU A 58 -7.36 -14.97 -8.14
CA GLU A 58 -8.82 -14.76 -8.11
C GLU A 58 -9.38 -14.42 -9.49
N LEU A 59 -8.65 -13.66 -10.31
CA LEU A 59 -9.08 -13.36 -11.68
C LEU A 59 -9.07 -14.61 -12.58
N ARG A 60 -8.06 -15.48 -12.47
CA ARG A 60 -8.05 -16.78 -13.17
C ARG A 60 -9.19 -17.67 -12.72
N ARG A 61 -9.50 -17.67 -11.42
CA ARG A 61 -10.61 -18.42 -10.86
C ARG A 61 -11.95 -17.90 -11.35
N ALA A 62 -12.12 -16.59 -11.41
CA ALA A 62 -13.31 -15.94 -11.97
C ALA A 62 -13.53 -16.37 -13.44
N GLU A 63 -12.47 -16.40 -14.24
CA GLU A 63 -12.53 -16.85 -15.63
C GLU A 63 -13.02 -18.32 -15.75
N SER A 64 -12.46 -19.24 -14.95
CA SER A 64 -12.89 -20.65 -14.95
C SER A 64 -14.37 -20.78 -14.57
N LEU A 65 -14.77 -20.14 -13.47
CA LEU A 65 -16.14 -20.18 -12.96
C LEU A 65 -17.14 -19.57 -13.96
N ALA A 66 -16.76 -18.50 -14.65
CA ALA A 66 -17.59 -17.89 -15.69
C ALA A 66 -17.82 -18.86 -16.87
N ARG A 67 -16.77 -19.59 -17.29
CA ARG A 67 -16.88 -20.63 -18.34
C ARG A 67 -17.76 -21.80 -17.92
N GLU A 68 -17.76 -22.13 -16.64
CA GLU A 68 -18.59 -23.20 -16.05
C GLU A 68 -20.05 -22.75 -15.80
N GLY A 69 -20.40 -21.49 -16.09
CA GLY A 69 -21.74 -20.95 -15.84
C GLY A 69 -22.02 -20.63 -14.37
N SER A 70 -20.99 -20.66 -13.51
CA SER A 70 -21.09 -20.33 -12.08
C SER A 70 -21.03 -18.82 -11.85
N VAL A 71 -22.02 -18.10 -12.38
CA VAL A 71 -22.06 -16.62 -12.43
C VAL A 71 -21.75 -15.96 -11.08
N ARG A 72 -22.48 -16.31 -10.02
CA ARG A 72 -22.32 -15.65 -8.71
C ARG A 72 -20.93 -15.85 -8.14
N SER A 73 -20.36 -17.05 -8.31
CA SER A 73 -19.02 -17.38 -7.84
C SER A 73 -17.95 -16.65 -8.65
N ALA A 74 -18.13 -16.55 -9.97
CA ALA A 74 -17.23 -15.78 -10.83
C ALA A 74 -17.20 -14.30 -10.44
N VAL A 75 -18.38 -13.69 -10.22
CA VAL A 75 -18.50 -12.31 -9.75
C VAL A 75 -17.84 -12.14 -8.37
N ALA A 76 -18.05 -13.07 -7.44
CA ALA A 76 -17.46 -13.01 -6.11
C ALA A 76 -15.92 -13.06 -6.13
N CYS A 77 -15.31 -13.83 -7.03
CA CYS A 77 -13.85 -13.81 -7.22
C CYS A 77 -13.35 -12.44 -7.69
N VAL A 78 -14.06 -11.78 -8.61
CA VAL A 78 -13.68 -10.41 -9.02
C VAL A 78 -13.89 -9.40 -7.88
N ASP A 79 -14.94 -9.55 -7.08
CA ASP A 79 -15.15 -8.73 -5.88
C ASP A 79 -13.99 -8.87 -4.89
N LEU A 80 -13.50 -10.10 -4.66
CA LEU A 80 -12.33 -10.34 -3.82
C LEU A 80 -11.07 -9.65 -4.38
N ALA A 81 -10.85 -9.68 -5.69
CA ALA A 81 -9.73 -8.97 -6.32
C ALA A 81 -9.80 -7.44 -6.11
N LEU A 82 -11.00 -6.86 -6.21
CA LEU A 82 -11.23 -5.43 -5.94
C LEU A 82 -11.03 -5.11 -4.44
N ASP A 83 -11.51 -5.97 -3.54
CA ASP A 83 -11.35 -5.79 -2.09
C ASP A 83 -9.89 -5.94 -1.62
N LEU A 84 -9.09 -6.77 -2.30
CA LEU A 84 -7.65 -6.85 -2.08
C LEU A 84 -6.96 -5.54 -2.42
N ALA A 85 -7.33 -4.87 -3.53
CA ALA A 85 -6.75 -3.57 -3.89
C ALA A 85 -7.05 -2.49 -2.83
N HIS A 86 -8.27 -2.49 -2.27
CA HIS A 86 -8.61 -1.63 -1.13
C HIS A 86 -7.77 -1.94 0.11
N SER A 87 -7.58 -3.23 0.41
CA SER A 87 -6.79 -3.65 1.57
C SER A 87 -5.32 -3.25 1.43
N ILE A 88 -4.73 -3.45 0.26
CA ILE A 88 -3.38 -2.97 -0.07
C ILE A 88 -3.25 -1.47 0.16
N ARG A 89 -4.23 -0.67 -0.31
CA ARG A 89 -4.24 0.79 -0.12
C ARG A 89 -4.29 1.16 1.36
N ARG A 90 -5.19 0.54 2.13
CA ARG A 90 -5.31 0.78 3.58
C ARG A 90 -4.02 0.43 4.31
N ASP A 91 -3.45 -0.74 4.04
CA ASP A 91 -2.21 -1.20 4.68
C ASP A 91 -1.02 -0.29 4.39
N ARG A 92 -0.93 0.22 3.14
CA ARG A 92 0.06 1.24 2.76
C ARG A 92 -0.13 2.51 3.58
N ASN A 93 -1.35 3.04 3.65
CA ASN A 93 -1.65 4.31 4.32
C ASN A 93 -1.43 4.21 5.84
N ASP A 94 -1.87 3.11 6.45
CA ASP A 94 -1.63 2.82 7.86
C ASP A 94 -0.14 2.66 8.18
N THR A 95 0.61 1.97 7.31
CA THR A 95 2.05 1.81 7.49
C THR A 95 2.78 3.13 7.36
N LEU A 96 2.43 3.95 6.35
CA LEU A 96 2.99 5.28 6.21
C LEU A 96 2.72 6.12 7.46
N ARG A 97 1.46 6.20 7.90
CA ARG A 97 1.07 6.95 9.10
C ARG A 97 1.89 6.54 10.33
N ARG A 98 2.01 5.24 10.61
CA ARG A 98 2.82 4.74 11.73
C ARG A 98 4.30 5.13 11.61
N VAL A 99 4.86 5.08 10.40
CA VAL A 99 6.26 5.51 10.16
C VAL A 99 6.42 7.00 10.41
N LEU A 100 5.49 7.81 9.93
CA LEU A 100 5.49 9.26 10.16
C LEU A 100 5.42 9.58 11.66
N ASP A 101 4.56 8.89 12.42
CA ASP A 101 4.43 9.07 13.87
C ASP A 101 5.75 8.80 14.61
N VAL A 102 6.45 7.72 14.23
CA VAL A 102 7.77 7.42 14.81
C VAL A 102 8.80 8.47 14.41
N TRP A 103 8.85 8.84 13.14
CA TRP A 103 9.93 9.68 12.62
C TRP A 103 9.76 11.16 12.98
N ALA A 104 8.52 11.61 13.23
CA ALA A 104 8.21 12.95 13.70
C ALA A 104 8.88 13.31 15.04
N VAL A 105 9.23 12.31 15.86
CA VAL A 105 9.93 12.51 17.15
C VAL A 105 11.32 13.13 16.97
N SER A 106 12.03 12.77 15.89
CA SER A 106 13.39 13.22 15.63
C SER A 106 13.54 14.05 14.35
N ARG A 107 12.47 14.18 13.55
CA ARG A 107 12.41 15.03 12.35
C ARG A 107 11.21 15.95 12.36
N HIS A 108 11.47 17.26 12.23
CA HIS A 108 10.45 18.21 11.82
C HIS A 108 10.18 18.05 10.32
N LEU A 109 8.91 17.84 9.97
CA LEU A 109 8.47 17.81 8.57
C LEU A 109 8.77 19.15 7.89
N LYS A 110 9.17 19.09 6.61
CA LYS A 110 9.32 20.30 5.78
C LYS A 110 7.91 20.88 5.58
N THR A 111 7.67 22.10 6.06
CA THR A 111 6.36 22.77 5.87
C THR A 111 6.40 23.61 4.59
N PRO A 112 5.35 23.57 3.74
CA PRO A 112 5.29 24.40 2.54
C PRO A 112 5.30 25.91 2.85
N LYS A 113 4.76 26.29 4.02
CA LYS A 113 4.79 27.65 4.54
C LYS A 113 5.05 27.66 6.04
N ALA A 114 5.90 28.58 6.48
CA ALA A 114 6.13 28.88 7.89
C ALA A 114 6.40 30.37 8.08
N ASN A 115 5.82 30.98 9.11
CA ASN A 115 6.04 32.39 9.47
C ASN A 115 5.86 33.37 8.30
N GLY A 116 4.84 33.15 7.46
CA GLY A 116 4.56 33.99 6.28
C GLY A 116 5.51 33.80 5.09
N ARG A 117 6.40 32.80 5.12
CA ARG A 117 7.35 32.49 4.04
C ARG A 117 6.99 31.17 3.38
N GLU A 118 7.11 31.12 2.06
CA GLU A 118 6.97 29.90 1.25
C GLU A 118 8.32 29.17 1.12
N LEU A 119 8.29 27.84 1.25
CA LEU A 119 9.45 26.99 1.03
C LEU A 119 9.68 26.84 -0.47
N LEU A 120 10.82 27.34 -0.96
CA LEU A 120 11.27 27.04 -2.32
C LEU A 120 11.72 25.58 -2.37
N HIS A 121 10.87 24.73 -2.93
CA HIS A 121 11.13 23.30 -3.12
C HIS A 121 11.46 23.01 -4.59
N ALA A 122 12.66 23.42 -5.00
CA ALA A 122 13.19 23.22 -6.36
C ALA A 122 14.48 22.39 -6.30
N PHE A 123 14.59 21.39 -7.18
CA PHE A 123 15.78 20.56 -7.34
C PHE A 123 16.67 21.12 -8.44
N ASP A 124 17.98 21.12 -8.22
CA ASP A 124 18.92 21.22 -9.34
C ASP A 124 18.99 19.87 -10.09
N ASP A 125 19.49 19.90 -11.32
CA ASP A 125 19.63 18.76 -12.21
C ASP A 125 20.71 17.75 -11.78
N VAL A 126 21.49 18.05 -10.74
CA VAL A 126 22.61 17.27 -10.21
C VAL A 126 22.24 16.52 -8.91
N LYS A 127 21.20 16.95 -8.18
CA LYS A 127 20.82 16.45 -6.83
C LYS A 127 19.39 15.92 -6.73
N ASP A 128 18.94 15.17 -7.73
CA ASP A 128 17.67 14.45 -7.67
C ASP A 128 17.75 13.21 -6.75
N HIS A 129 17.68 13.44 -5.44
CA HIS A 129 17.58 12.39 -4.43
C HIS A 129 16.10 12.08 -4.15
N LEU A 130 15.71 10.80 -4.25
CA LEU A 130 14.33 10.35 -3.97
C LEU A 130 13.73 10.91 -2.67
N PRO A 131 14.45 10.98 -1.53
CA PRO A 131 13.92 11.52 -0.28
C PRO A 131 13.56 13.00 -0.32
N ASP A 132 14.14 13.77 -1.24
CA ASP A 132 13.84 15.18 -1.35
C ASP A 132 12.68 15.46 -2.31
N ARG A 133 12.27 14.50 -3.17
CA ARG A 133 11.17 14.71 -4.12
C ARG A 133 9.82 15.10 -3.50
N THR A 134 9.64 14.89 -2.20
CA THR A 134 8.38 15.16 -1.48
C THR A 134 8.66 15.83 -0.14
N THR A 135 7.87 16.84 0.23
CA THR A 135 8.01 17.54 1.51
C THR A 135 7.44 16.77 2.71
N ASP A 136 6.50 15.86 2.46
CA ASP A 136 5.69 15.12 3.44
C ASP A 136 6.14 13.66 3.67
N MET A 137 7.33 13.30 3.18
CA MET A 137 7.89 11.94 3.20
C MET A 137 7.08 10.88 2.42
N SER A 138 6.14 11.28 1.55
CA SER A 138 5.43 10.35 0.66
C SER A 138 6.37 9.60 -0.31
N TYR A 139 7.63 10.07 -0.46
CA TYR A 139 8.69 9.31 -1.13
C TYR A 139 8.84 7.86 -0.63
N LEU A 140 8.51 7.59 0.64
CA LEU A 140 8.57 6.26 1.25
C LEU A 140 7.62 5.25 0.58
N ILE A 141 6.53 5.74 0.00
CA ILE A 141 5.53 4.94 -0.72
C ILE A 141 5.42 5.31 -2.21
N LEU A 142 6.32 6.16 -2.72
CA LEU A 142 6.22 6.72 -4.08
C LEU A 142 6.09 5.66 -5.17
N ARG A 143 6.81 4.53 -5.05
CA ARG A 143 6.70 3.43 -6.03
C ARG A 143 5.27 2.90 -6.15
N GLN A 144 4.53 2.88 -5.05
CA GLN A 144 3.13 2.46 -5.04
C GLN A 144 2.25 3.53 -5.65
N LEU A 145 2.47 4.81 -5.31
CA LEU A 145 1.70 5.94 -5.86
C LEU A 145 1.83 6.07 -7.39
N LEU A 146 2.94 5.60 -7.97
CA LEU A 146 3.16 5.59 -9.42
C LEU A 146 2.42 4.45 -10.14
N LEU A 147 1.86 3.47 -9.43
CA LEU A 147 1.09 2.40 -10.05
C LEU A 147 -0.29 2.93 -10.50
N PRO A 148 -0.75 2.60 -11.73
CA PRO A 148 -2.03 3.07 -12.26
C PRO A 148 -3.22 2.24 -11.73
N LEU A 149 -3.28 2.02 -10.41
CA LEU A 149 -4.28 1.12 -9.81
C LEU A 149 -5.70 1.69 -9.84
N ASP A 150 -5.90 3.01 -9.88
CA ASP A 150 -7.23 3.60 -10.10
C ASP A 150 -7.81 3.18 -11.46
N GLU A 151 -7.04 3.36 -12.53
CA GLU A 151 -7.48 2.97 -13.88
C GLU A 151 -7.68 1.46 -14.01
N TRP A 152 -6.82 0.66 -13.39
CA TRP A 152 -6.99 -0.79 -13.33
C TRP A 152 -8.28 -1.17 -12.58
N PHE A 153 -8.54 -0.57 -11.42
CA PHE A 153 -9.71 -0.86 -10.59
C PHE A 153 -11.01 -0.51 -11.33
N GLU A 154 -11.07 0.68 -11.93
CA GLU A 154 -12.28 1.11 -12.67
C GLU A 154 -12.56 0.23 -13.89
N ARG A 155 -11.51 -0.19 -14.62
CA ARG A 155 -11.69 -1.13 -15.73
C ARG A 155 -12.20 -2.48 -15.26
N LEU A 156 -11.62 -3.04 -14.19
CA LEU A 156 -12.03 -4.32 -13.65
C LEU A 156 -13.47 -4.26 -13.11
N ARG A 157 -13.82 -3.21 -12.37
CA ARG A 157 -15.17 -2.96 -11.87
C ARG A 157 -16.18 -2.84 -13.01
N SER A 158 -15.82 -2.15 -14.09
CA SER A 158 -16.66 -2.02 -15.29
C SER A 158 -16.95 -3.38 -15.94
N VAL A 159 -15.92 -4.21 -16.16
CA VAL A 159 -16.08 -5.56 -16.72
C VAL A 159 -16.94 -6.44 -15.79
N ARG A 160 -16.66 -6.39 -14.48
CA ARG A 160 -17.44 -7.10 -13.45
C ARG A 160 -18.90 -6.70 -13.47
N ASN A 161 -19.20 -5.39 -13.55
CA ASN A 161 -20.56 -4.88 -13.57
C ASN A 161 -21.30 -5.24 -14.85
N HIS A 162 -20.63 -5.16 -16.00
CA HIS A 162 -21.21 -5.61 -17.26
C HIS A 162 -21.61 -7.08 -17.22
N TYR A 163 -20.72 -7.95 -16.72
CA TYR A 163 -21.01 -9.37 -16.57
C TYR A 163 -22.14 -9.63 -15.54
N ALA A 164 -22.12 -8.91 -14.41
CA ALA A 164 -23.13 -9.04 -13.37
C ALA A 164 -24.53 -8.62 -13.85
N ASP A 165 -24.65 -7.47 -14.51
CA ASP A 165 -25.90 -6.93 -15.05
C ASP A 165 -26.53 -7.89 -16.07
N ALA A 166 -25.72 -8.41 -16.99
CA ALA A 166 -26.15 -9.38 -18.00
C ALA A 166 -26.72 -10.70 -17.39
N HIS A 167 -26.41 -11.00 -16.13
CA HIS A 167 -26.83 -12.22 -15.45
C HIS A 167 -27.67 -11.96 -14.18
N GLY A 168 -28.19 -10.74 -13.99
CA GLY A 168 -29.07 -10.40 -12.87
C GLY A 168 -28.40 -10.43 -11.50
N VAL A 169 -27.10 -10.19 -11.43
CA VAL A 169 -26.33 -10.03 -10.18
C VAL A 169 -26.16 -8.53 -9.88
N PRO A 170 -26.30 -8.07 -8.62
CA PRO A 170 -26.16 -6.65 -8.28
C PRO A 170 -24.79 -6.08 -8.68
N VAL A 171 -24.80 -4.86 -9.22
CA VAL A 171 -23.59 -4.09 -9.58
C VAL A 171 -22.93 -3.45 -8.35
N ARG A 172 -21.64 -3.13 -8.47
CA ARG A 172 -20.81 -2.49 -7.44
C ARG A 172 -20.37 -1.08 -7.86
N ASN A 173 -20.44 -0.10 -6.95
CA ASN A 173 -20.30 1.33 -7.26
C ASN A 173 -19.26 2.09 -6.40
N ASP A 174 -18.30 1.40 -5.82
CA ASP A 174 -17.19 2.03 -5.09
C ASP A 174 -16.03 2.43 -6.02
N SER A 175 -15.11 3.23 -5.49
CA SER A 175 -13.87 3.64 -6.15
C SER A 175 -12.67 3.40 -5.23
N LEU A 176 -11.49 3.16 -5.81
CA LEU A 176 -10.27 2.87 -5.03
C LEU A 176 -9.65 4.11 -4.38
N ASN A 177 -9.59 5.22 -5.12
CA ASN A 177 -8.88 6.45 -4.75
C ASN A 177 -7.40 6.15 -4.38
N TRP A 178 -6.71 5.41 -5.24
CA TRP A 178 -5.40 4.83 -5.00
C TRP A 178 -4.36 5.86 -4.55
N ALA A 179 -4.33 7.03 -5.17
CA ALA A 179 -3.38 8.09 -4.85
C ALA A 179 -3.64 8.80 -3.51
N ALA A 180 -4.81 8.58 -2.88
CA ALA A 180 -5.15 9.24 -1.63
C ALA A 180 -4.44 8.60 -0.42
N TYR A 181 -3.76 9.44 0.37
CA TYR A 181 -3.11 9.12 1.65
C TYR A 181 -3.08 10.37 2.55
N GLY A 182 -2.90 10.18 3.87
CA GLY A 182 -2.80 11.29 4.84
C GLY A 182 -4.15 11.93 5.18
N ALA A 183 -4.17 13.24 5.48
CA ALA A 183 -5.37 14.00 5.85
C ALA A 183 -6.39 14.20 4.69
N HIS A 184 -6.24 13.42 3.62
CA HIS A 184 -7.09 13.43 2.43
C HIS A 184 -7.87 12.11 2.27
N GLU A 185 -8.02 11.33 3.35
CA GLU A 185 -9.01 10.25 3.49
C GLU A 185 -10.31 10.76 4.13
#